data_AF-T1B7F0-F1
#
_entry.id   AF-T1B7F0-F1
#
_cell.length_a   1.000
_cell.length_b   1.000
_cell.length_c   1.000
_cell.angle_alpha   90.00
_cell.angle_beta   90.00
_cell.angle_gamma   90.00
#
_symmetry.space_group_name_H-M   'P 1'
#
loop_
_entity.id
_entity.type
_entity.pdbx_description
1 polymer ?
#
loop_
_entity_poly.entity_id
_entity_poly.type
_entity_poly.pdbx_seq_one_letter_code
_entity_poly.pdbx_strand_id
1 'polypeptide(L)'
;PLEYLEKDLASLRGTPTACVRGIDPRVDALVEPGDADADLVAALGEHRLIKDDFEVAQLEGAIASTVRGFEDVVRALPAAEGRGERLVEGVFNLRARVEGNDVGYDTIAASGTHATTLHWTRNDGVVRRGDLLLLDAGVECANLYTADVTRTLPISGSFSPAQRR
;
A
#
# COMPACT_ATOMS: atom_id res chain seq x y z
N PRO A 1 -4.63 -26.84 -11.36
CA PRO A 1 -5.97 -26.29 -11.66
C PRO A 1 -6.84 -26.34 -10.41
N LEU A 2 -7.51 -25.25 -10.04
CA LEU A 2 -8.39 -25.21 -8.85
C LEU A 2 -9.70 -25.98 -9.05
N GLU A 3 -9.90 -26.64 -10.19
CA GLU A 3 -11.13 -27.38 -10.54
C GLU A 3 -11.40 -28.58 -9.61
N TYR A 4 -10.37 -29.15 -9.00
CA TYR A 4 -10.49 -30.27 -8.06
C TYR A 4 -10.35 -29.87 -6.60
N LEU A 5 -10.23 -28.56 -6.30
CA LEU A 5 -9.91 -28.06 -4.96
C LEU A 5 -10.86 -28.63 -3.90
N GLU A 6 -12.18 -28.56 -4.11
CA GLU A 6 -13.15 -29.04 -3.12
C GLU A 6 -13.05 -30.56 -2.89
N LYS A 7 -12.86 -31.32 -3.96
CA LYS A 7 -12.68 -32.78 -3.90
C LYS A 7 -11.41 -33.14 -3.14
N ASP A 8 -10.31 -32.44 -3.44
CA ASP A 8 -9.01 -32.68 -2.83
C ASP A 8 -9.04 -32.31 -1.33
N LEU A 9 -9.63 -31.17 -0.97
CA LEU A 9 -9.80 -30.78 0.43
C LEU A 9 -10.74 -31.74 1.18
N ALA A 10 -11.83 -32.18 0.57
CA ALA A 10 -12.73 -33.16 1.18
C ALA A 10 -12.03 -34.50 1.45
N SER A 11 -11.04 -34.87 0.65
CA SER A 11 -10.25 -36.10 0.84
C SER A 11 -9.31 -36.03 2.06
N LEU A 12 -9.04 -34.82 2.59
CA LEU A 12 -8.21 -34.61 3.78
C LEU A 12 -8.97 -34.80 5.10
N ARG A 13 -10.27 -35.07 5.08
CA ARG A 13 -11.05 -35.31 6.31
C ARG A 13 -10.43 -36.41 7.17
N GLY A 14 -10.27 -36.14 8.46
CA GLY A 14 -9.62 -37.04 9.40
C GLY A 14 -8.09 -37.11 9.29
N THR A 15 -7.48 -36.38 8.36
CA THR A 15 -6.02 -36.20 8.27
C THR A 15 -5.62 -34.90 8.99
N PRO A 16 -4.66 -34.93 9.92
CA PRO A 16 -4.13 -33.71 10.53
C PRO A 16 -3.65 -32.74 9.46
N THR A 17 -4.34 -31.60 9.34
CA THR A 17 -4.11 -30.60 8.29
C THR A 17 -4.06 -29.23 8.95
N ALA A 18 -3.01 -28.45 8.67
CA ALA A 18 -2.92 -27.07 9.09
C ALA A 18 -3.37 -26.14 7.95
N CYS A 19 -4.07 -25.06 8.27
CA CYS A 19 -4.61 -24.10 7.31
C CYS A 19 -4.58 -22.67 7.85
N VAL A 20 -4.25 -21.72 6.97
CA VAL A 20 -4.42 -20.29 7.26
C VAL A 20 -5.90 -19.92 7.11
N ARG A 21 -6.50 -19.41 8.18
CA ARG A 21 -7.94 -19.13 8.25
C ARG A 21 -8.28 -17.71 7.80
N GLY A 22 -9.51 -17.51 7.32
CA GLY A 22 -10.04 -16.20 6.97
C GLY A 22 -9.59 -15.67 5.60
N ILE A 23 -8.96 -16.53 4.79
CA ILE A 23 -8.48 -16.18 3.44
C ILE A 23 -9.47 -16.62 2.35
N ASP A 24 -9.89 -17.88 2.38
CA ASP A 24 -10.87 -18.42 1.43
C ASP A 24 -11.97 -19.18 2.20
N PRO A 25 -13.23 -18.71 2.15
CA PRO A 25 -14.32 -19.33 2.90
C PRO A 25 -14.61 -20.77 2.49
N ARG A 26 -14.24 -21.20 1.27
CA ARG A 26 -14.40 -22.59 0.81
C ARG A 26 -13.40 -23.51 1.49
N VAL A 27 -12.16 -23.04 1.66
CA VAL A 27 -11.11 -23.81 2.36
C VAL A 27 -11.45 -23.92 3.83
N ASP A 28 -11.85 -22.80 4.45
CA ASP A 28 -12.26 -22.76 5.86
C ASP A 28 -13.43 -23.70 6.18
N ALA A 29 -14.36 -23.88 5.23
CA ALA A 29 -15.50 -24.77 5.40
C ALA A 29 -15.17 -26.27 5.21
N LEU A 30 -14.11 -26.60 4.46
CA LEU A 30 -13.78 -27.98 4.08
C LEU A 30 -12.63 -28.57 4.90
N VAL A 31 -11.77 -27.74 5.48
CA VAL A 31 -10.65 -28.16 6.33
C VAL A 31 -11.02 -27.94 7.80
N GLU A 32 -11.00 -28.99 8.62
CA GLU A 32 -11.30 -28.90 10.04
C GLU A 32 -10.25 -28.02 10.78
N PRO A 33 -10.65 -27.19 11.76
CA PRO A 33 -9.70 -26.44 12.60
C PRO A 33 -8.70 -27.36 13.29
N GLY A 34 -7.41 -27.02 13.21
CA GLY A 34 -6.33 -27.81 13.80
C GLY A 34 -5.46 -27.00 14.74
N ASP A 35 -4.88 -27.65 15.75
CA ASP A 35 -4.00 -27.01 16.73
C ASP A 35 -2.74 -26.39 16.09
N ALA A 36 -2.34 -26.88 14.91
CA ALA A 36 -1.17 -26.41 14.17
C ALA A 36 -1.44 -25.19 13.25
N ASP A 37 -2.68 -24.69 13.16
CA ASP A 37 -3.01 -23.55 12.30
C ASP A 37 -2.22 -22.29 12.70
N ALA A 38 -2.10 -22.03 14.00
CA ALA A 38 -1.34 -20.89 14.53
C ALA A 38 0.15 -21.00 14.22
N ASP A 39 0.72 -22.21 14.35
CA ASP A 39 2.12 -22.47 14.04
C ASP A 39 2.40 -22.31 12.54
N LEU A 40 1.48 -22.73 11.67
CA LEU A 40 1.58 -22.50 10.24
C LEU A 40 1.58 -21.00 9.90
N VAL A 41 0.71 -20.21 10.53
CA VAL A 41 0.68 -18.75 10.35
C VAL A 41 2.00 -18.12 10.78
N ALA A 42 2.53 -18.52 11.94
CA ALA A 42 3.81 -18.03 12.44
C ALA A 42 4.96 -18.38 11.48
N ALA A 43 5.06 -19.65 11.07
CA ALA A 43 6.08 -20.12 10.14
C ALA A 43 6.03 -19.36 8.80
N LEU A 44 4.83 -19.17 8.22
CA LEU A 44 4.67 -18.40 6.99
C LEU A 44 5.06 -16.92 7.17
N GLY A 45 4.78 -16.33 8.34
CA GLY A 45 5.23 -15.00 8.69
C GLY A 45 6.75 -14.88 8.71
N GLU A 46 7.46 -15.85 9.29
CA GLU A 46 8.92 -15.91 9.29
C GLU A 46 9.49 -16.07 7.88
N HIS A 47 8.89 -16.93 7.05
CA HIS A 47 9.29 -17.09 5.65
C HIS A 47 9.15 -15.80 4.84
N ARG A 48 8.12 -14.99 5.10
CA ARG A 48 7.92 -13.68 4.44
C ARG A 48 8.89 -12.59 4.92
N LEU A 49 9.64 -12.82 6.00
CA LEU A 49 10.54 -11.82 6.56
C LEU A 49 11.78 -11.62 5.69
N ILE A 50 12.38 -12.72 5.23
CA ILE A 50 13.58 -12.72 4.38
C ILE A 50 13.17 -12.87 2.92
N LYS A 51 13.52 -11.88 2.12
CA LYS A 51 13.11 -11.80 0.71
C LYS A 51 14.14 -12.51 -0.16
N ASP A 52 13.68 -13.28 -1.13
CA ASP A 52 14.55 -13.77 -2.19
C ASP A 52 14.81 -12.70 -3.28
N ASP A 53 15.65 -13.04 -4.27
CA ASP A 53 16.03 -12.12 -5.35
C ASP A 53 14.84 -11.68 -6.20
N PHE A 54 13.83 -12.54 -6.39
CA PHE A 54 12.62 -12.19 -7.11
C PHE A 54 11.80 -11.18 -6.31
N GLU A 55 11.58 -11.43 -5.02
CA GLU A 55 10.83 -10.53 -4.14
C GLU A 55 11.49 -9.16 -4.01
N VAL A 56 12.83 -9.13 -3.92
CA VAL A 56 13.60 -7.88 -3.95
C VAL A 56 13.38 -7.13 -5.26
N ALA A 57 13.47 -7.81 -6.40
CA ALA A 57 13.20 -7.17 -7.70
C ALA A 57 11.78 -6.61 -7.81
N GLN A 58 10.78 -7.29 -7.22
CA GLN A 58 9.41 -6.78 -7.14
C GLN A 58 9.31 -5.51 -6.29
N LEU A 59 9.98 -5.47 -5.13
CA LEU A 59 10.04 -4.29 -4.27
C LEU A 59 10.75 -3.12 -4.96
N GLU A 60 11.87 -3.37 -5.64
CA GLU A 60 12.58 -2.34 -6.42
C GLU A 60 11.69 -1.75 -7.52
N GLY A 61 10.92 -2.58 -8.21
CA GLY A 61 9.92 -2.15 -9.19
C GLY A 61 8.85 -1.26 -8.56
N ALA A 62 8.27 -1.67 -7.42
CA ALA A 62 7.29 -0.89 -6.68
C ALA A 62 7.85 0.48 -6.22
N ILE A 63 9.10 0.50 -5.75
CA ILE A 63 9.81 1.73 -5.37
C ILE A 63 9.99 2.64 -6.59
N ALA A 64 10.42 2.10 -7.72
CA ALA A 64 10.63 2.89 -8.94
C ALA A 64 9.33 3.54 -9.44
N SER A 65 8.21 2.80 -9.43
CA SER A 65 6.88 3.35 -9.78
C SER A 65 6.42 4.40 -8.76
N THR A 66 6.67 4.16 -7.46
CA THR A 66 6.38 5.13 -6.39
C THR A 66 7.14 6.43 -6.60
N VAL A 67 8.45 6.37 -6.88
CA VAL A 67 9.26 7.57 -7.20
C VAL A 67 8.64 8.37 -8.34
N ARG A 68 8.26 7.70 -9.44
CA ARG A 68 7.58 8.38 -10.57
C ARG A 68 6.24 9.00 -10.15
N GLY A 69 5.48 8.36 -9.26
CA GLY A 69 4.25 8.90 -8.69
C GLY A 69 4.48 10.18 -7.88
N PHE A 70 5.53 10.20 -7.04
CA PHE A 70 5.95 11.41 -6.33
C PHE A 70 6.36 12.52 -7.31
N GLU A 71 7.09 12.21 -8.37
CA GLU A 71 7.45 13.19 -9.40
C GLU A 71 6.23 13.76 -10.12
N ASP A 72 5.23 12.92 -10.43
CA ASP A 72 3.97 13.38 -11.05
C ASP A 72 3.22 14.34 -10.13
N VAL A 73 3.14 14.01 -8.84
CA VAL A 73 2.56 14.90 -7.83
C VAL A 73 3.31 16.23 -7.81
N VAL A 74 4.64 16.22 -7.78
CA VAL A 74 5.45 17.45 -7.78
C VAL A 74 5.15 18.30 -9.02
N ARG A 75 5.01 17.70 -10.21
CA ARG A 75 4.63 18.41 -11.44
C ARG A 75 3.20 18.97 -11.37
N ALA A 76 2.28 18.28 -10.70
CA ALA A 76 0.87 18.67 -10.56
C ALA A 76 0.60 19.63 -9.39
N LEU A 77 1.54 19.77 -8.45
CA LEU A 77 1.36 20.51 -7.20
C LEU A 77 0.88 21.96 -7.38
N PRO A 78 1.33 22.74 -8.40
CA PRO A 78 0.79 24.08 -8.65
C PRO A 78 -0.72 24.09 -8.96
N ALA A 79 -1.25 23.03 -9.57
CA ALA A 79 -2.67 22.91 -9.88
C ALA A 79 -3.51 22.42 -8.68
N ALA A 80 -2.86 21.92 -7.62
CA ALA A 80 -3.54 21.53 -6.38
C ALA A 80 -4.08 22.74 -5.62
N GLU A 81 -3.45 23.91 -5.79
CA GLU A 81 -4.02 25.19 -5.36
C GLU A 81 -5.39 25.41 -6.05
N GLY A 82 -6.47 25.38 -5.28
CA GLY A 82 -7.85 25.49 -5.78
C GLY A 82 -8.55 24.17 -6.13
N ARG A 83 -7.83 23.03 -6.16
CA ARG A 83 -8.42 21.68 -6.30
C ARG A 83 -8.38 20.87 -5.01
N GLY A 84 -7.43 21.16 -4.12
CA GLY A 84 -7.29 20.51 -2.83
C GLY A 84 -6.48 19.21 -2.88
N GLU A 85 -6.42 18.54 -1.74
CA GLU A 85 -5.65 17.31 -1.51
C GLU A 85 -6.08 16.16 -2.43
N ARG A 86 -7.36 16.10 -2.83
CA ARG A 86 -7.89 15.11 -3.78
C ARG A 86 -7.17 15.08 -5.12
N LEU A 87 -6.63 16.22 -5.58
CA LEU A 87 -5.84 16.23 -6.81
C LEU A 87 -4.52 15.47 -6.61
N VAL A 88 -3.86 15.68 -5.46
CA VAL A 88 -2.60 15.01 -5.13
C VAL A 88 -2.79 13.51 -5.06
N GLU A 89 -3.82 13.06 -4.32
CA GLU A 89 -4.24 11.66 -4.26
C GLU A 89 -4.50 11.10 -5.66
N GLY A 90 -5.36 11.77 -6.45
CA GLY A 90 -5.72 11.28 -7.78
C GLY A 90 -4.55 11.14 -8.75
N VAL A 91 -3.57 12.06 -8.68
CA VAL A 91 -2.36 12.01 -9.51
C VAL A 91 -1.48 10.81 -9.12
N PHE A 92 -1.24 10.60 -7.82
CA PHE A 92 -0.46 9.44 -7.37
C PHE A 92 -1.18 8.13 -7.70
N ASN A 93 -2.47 8.03 -7.40
CA ASN A 93 -3.25 6.81 -7.64
C ASN A 93 -3.33 6.48 -9.13
N LEU A 94 -3.36 7.47 -10.03
CA LEU A 94 -3.26 7.21 -11.47
C LEU A 94 -1.97 6.47 -11.82
N ARG A 95 -0.81 6.90 -11.30
CA ARG A 95 0.47 6.21 -11.49
C ARG A 95 0.39 4.77 -10.99
N ALA A 96 -0.13 4.59 -9.77
CA ALA A 96 -0.27 3.28 -9.15
C ALA A 96 -1.13 2.32 -9.99
N ARG A 97 -2.24 2.80 -10.55
CA ARG A 97 -3.16 1.99 -11.37
C ARG A 97 -2.62 1.66 -12.76
N VAL A 98 -1.75 2.49 -13.35
CA VAL A 98 -1.23 2.26 -14.71
C VAL A 98 0.08 1.47 -14.74
N GLU A 99 0.88 1.52 -13.67
CA GLU A 99 2.16 0.79 -13.59
C GLU A 99 2.16 -0.38 -12.59
N GLY A 100 1.19 -0.42 -11.67
CA GLY A 100 1.06 -1.44 -10.64
C GLY A 100 -0.31 -2.11 -10.63
N ASN A 101 -0.64 -2.74 -9.50
CA ASN A 101 -1.98 -3.26 -9.22
C ASN A 101 -2.89 -2.13 -8.70
N ASP A 102 -2.43 -1.46 -7.66
CA ASP A 102 -3.08 -0.31 -7.02
C ASP A 102 -2.08 0.43 -6.13
N VAL A 103 -2.55 1.37 -5.30
CA VAL A 103 -1.83 1.78 -4.11
C VAL A 103 -1.81 0.64 -3.09
N GLY A 104 -0.70 0.46 -2.37
CA GLY A 104 -0.60 -0.60 -1.36
C GLY A 104 -1.26 -0.26 -0.02
N TYR A 105 -1.61 1.01 0.18
CA TYR A 105 -2.40 1.53 1.29
C TYR A 105 -3.02 2.86 0.86
N ASP A 106 -4.06 3.32 1.57
CA ASP A 106 -4.72 4.58 1.26
C ASP A 106 -3.72 5.75 1.32
N THR A 107 -3.56 6.45 0.18
CA THR A 107 -2.70 7.62 0.07
C THR A 107 -3.06 8.67 1.12
N ILE A 108 -2.05 9.23 1.80
CA ILE A 108 -2.20 10.37 2.70
C ILE A 108 -1.65 11.61 2.00
N ALA A 109 -2.54 12.52 1.59
CA ALA A 109 -2.19 13.81 1.02
C ALA A 109 -2.61 14.91 2.00
N ALA A 110 -1.73 15.27 2.92
CA ALA A 110 -2.06 16.08 4.09
C ALA A 110 -1.41 17.47 4.04
N SER A 111 -2.21 18.51 3.76
CA SER A 111 -1.77 19.91 3.71
C SER A 111 -1.86 20.59 5.08
N GLY A 112 -0.83 21.35 5.43
CA GLY A 112 -0.82 22.19 6.64
C GLY A 112 -1.05 21.37 7.91
N THR A 113 -2.07 21.72 8.69
CA THR A 113 -2.40 21.04 9.95
C THR A 113 -2.88 19.61 9.77
N HIS A 114 -3.34 19.21 8.57
CA HIS A 114 -3.72 17.81 8.34
C HIS A 114 -2.52 16.87 8.48
N ALA A 115 -1.31 17.34 8.21
CA ALA A 115 -0.07 16.57 8.37
C ALA A 115 0.21 16.19 9.85
N THR A 116 -0.52 16.76 10.82
CA THR A 116 -0.44 16.34 12.23
C THR A 116 -1.42 15.22 12.59
N THR A 117 -2.18 14.71 11.62
CA THR A 117 -3.02 13.52 11.76
C THR A 117 -2.36 12.36 11.02
N LEU A 118 -1.94 11.33 11.74
CA LEU A 118 -1.08 10.26 11.19
C LEU A 118 -1.67 9.58 9.95
N HIS A 119 -2.95 9.21 9.98
CA HIS A 119 -3.63 8.57 8.85
C HIS A 119 -4.72 9.48 8.29
N TRP A 120 -4.32 10.64 7.76
CA TRP A 120 -5.21 11.54 7.04
C TRP A 120 -5.50 11.01 5.62
N THR A 121 -6.44 10.06 5.51
CA THR A 121 -6.83 9.45 4.22
C THR A 121 -8.07 10.09 3.61
N ARG A 122 -8.70 11.03 4.32
CA ARG A 122 -9.89 11.73 3.81
C ARG A 122 -9.57 12.61 2.60
N ASN A 123 -8.36 13.20 2.59
CA ASN A 123 -7.80 13.96 1.48
C ASN A 123 -8.75 15.03 0.91
N ASP A 124 -9.62 15.62 1.72
CA ASP A 124 -10.62 16.61 1.29
C ASP A 124 -10.26 18.04 1.66
N GLY A 125 -9.05 18.24 2.18
CA GLY A 125 -8.52 19.52 2.62
C GLY A 125 -8.13 20.46 1.48
N VAL A 126 -8.08 21.74 1.84
CA VAL A 126 -7.60 22.80 0.95
C VAL A 126 -6.08 22.82 0.96
N VAL A 127 -5.48 22.75 -0.23
CA VAL A 127 -4.04 22.99 -0.44
C VAL A 127 -3.82 24.49 -0.56
N ARG A 128 -2.98 25.04 0.34
CA ARG A 128 -2.70 26.49 0.39
C ARG A 128 -1.24 26.77 0.13
N ARG A 129 -0.98 27.79 -0.68
CA ARG A 129 0.36 28.34 -0.82
C ARG A 129 0.89 28.79 0.53
N GLY A 130 2.11 28.36 0.84
CA GLY A 130 2.77 28.65 2.12
C GLY A 130 2.67 27.51 3.13
N ASP A 131 1.78 26.55 2.94
CA ASP A 131 1.73 25.31 3.74
C ASP A 131 2.78 24.29 3.26
N LEU A 132 3.01 23.28 4.10
CA LEU A 132 3.64 22.03 3.70
C LEU A 132 2.57 21.03 3.27
N LEU A 133 2.92 20.15 2.34
CA LEU A 133 2.19 18.93 2.01
C LEU A 133 3.02 17.74 2.51
N LEU A 134 2.46 16.95 3.41
CA LEU A 134 2.95 15.59 3.69
C LEU A 134 2.24 14.64 2.74
N LEU A 135 3.01 13.95 1.91
CA LEU A 135 2.53 12.88 1.05
C LEU A 135 3.11 11.55 1.55
N ASP A 136 2.24 10.65 1.98
CA ASP A 136 2.56 9.26 2.30
C ASP A 136 1.82 8.37 1.31
N ALA A 137 2.57 7.69 0.44
CA ALA A 137 1.97 6.90 -0.62
C ALA A 137 2.94 5.85 -1.17
N GLY A 138 2.35 4.74 -1.62
CA GLY A 138 3.10 3.58 -2.08
C GLY A 138 2.38 2.85 -3.20
N VAL A 139 3.08 2.57 -4.29
CA VAL A 139 2.56 1.71 -5.36
C VAL A 139 2.72 0.25 -4.93
N GLU A 140 1.64 -0.53 -5.09
CA GLU A 140 1.66 -1.99 -5.06
C GLU A 140 1.87 -2.51 -6.49
N CYS A 141 2.89 -3.33 -6.71
CA CYS A 141 3.14 -3.91 -8.02
C CYS A 141 2.15 -5.05 -8.35
N ALA A 142 2.15 -5.53 -9.59
CA ALA A 142 1.24 -6.59 -10.04
C ALA A 142 1.34 -7.91 -9.25
N ASN A 143 2.46 -8.16 -8.58
CA ASN A 143 2.69 -9.33 -7.71
C ASN A 143 2.50 -9.01 -6.22
N LEU A 144 1.82 -7.91 -5.89
CA LEU A 144 1.40 -7.54 -4.53
C LEU A 144 2.54 -7.17 -3.55
N TYR A 145 3.68 -6.73 -4.09
CA TYR A 145 4.74 -6.09 -3.30
C TYR A 145 4.58 -4.58 -3.34
N THR A 146 4.67 -3.95 -2.17
CA THR A 146 4.34 -2.54 -1.96
C THR A 146 5.55 -1.76 -1.49
N ALA A 147 5.76 -0.58 -2.06
CA ALA A 147 6.65 0.42 -1.49
C ALA A 147 5.90 1.27 -0.45
N ASP A 148 6.60 1.85 0.50
CA ASP A 148 6.04 2.74 1.53
C ASP A 148 7.00 3.92 1.69
N VAL A 149 6.53 5.10 1.28
CA VAL A 149 7.36 6.29 1.17
C VAL A 149 6.57 7.52 1.62
N THR A 150 7.14 8.24 2.59
CA THR A 150 6.67 9.58 2.97
C THR A 150 7.63 10.67 2.49
N ARG A 151 7.10 11.77 1.93
CA ARG A 151 7.84 13.01 1.70
C ARG A 151 7.02 14.22 2.10
N THR A 152 7.69 15.22 2.67
CA THR A 152 7.09 16.51 3.00
C THR A 152 7.66 17.60 2.10
N LEU A 153 6.77 18.30 1.39
CA LEU A 153 7.11 19.24 0.32
C LEU A 153 6.49 20.62 0.61
N PRO A 154 7.18 21.73 0.32
CA PRO A 154 6.58 23.05 0.41
C PRO A 154 5.68 23.27 -0.80
N ILE A 155 4.39 23.55 -0.58
CA ILE A 155 3.43 23.80 -1.67
C ILE A 155 3.85 25.01 -2.51
N SER A 156 4.52 25.98 -1.88
CA SER A 156 5.06 27.15 -2.56
C SER A 156 6.24 26.86 -3.51
N GLY A 157 6.80 25.65 -3.48
CA GLY A 157 8.04 25.25 -4.17
C GLY A 157 9.32 25.60 -3.41
N SER A 158 9.22 26.25 -2.24
CA SER A 158 10.39 26.59 -1.41
C SER A 158 10.04 26.65 0.07
N PHE A 159 10.82 25.95 0.89
CA PHE A 159 10.66 25.96 2.34
C PHE A 159 10.89 27.36 2.91
N SER A 160 9.98 27.81 3.76
CA SER A 160 10.20 28.97 4.62
C SER A 160 11.31 28.68 5.65
N PRO A 161 11.90 29.71 6.28
CA PRO A 161 12.89 29.50 7.35
C PRO A 161 12.35 28.66 8.51
N ALA A 162 11.04 28.72 8.79
CA ALA A 162 10.44 27.90 9.83
C ALA A 162 10.25 26.44 9.40
N GLN A 163 9.87 26.20 8.15
CA GLN A 163 9.66 24.84 7.62
C GLN A 163 10.96 24.07 7.35
N ARG A 164 12.07 24.79 7.16
CA ARG A 164 13.39 24.19 6.90
C ARG A 164 14.09 23.70 8.17
N ARG A 165 13.73 24.25 9.34
CA ARG A 165 14.27 23.84 10.63
C ARG A 165 13.62 22.54 11.07
#